data_AF-A0A8D2DHV5-F1
#
_entry.id   AF-A0A8D2DHV5-F1
#
_cell.length_a   1.000
_cell.length_b   1.000
_cell.length_c   1.000
_cell.angle_alpha   90.00
_cell.angle_beta   90.00
_cell.angle_gamma   90.00
#
_symmetry.space_group_name_H-M   'P 1'
#
loop_
_entity.id
_entity.type
_entity.pdbx_description
1 polymer ?
#
loop_
_entity_poly.entity_id
_entity_poly.type
_entity_poly.pdbx_seq_one_letter_code
_entity_poly.pdbx_strand_id
1 'polypeptide(L)'
;MAFLTCWACVLVGCLSASFTRASDLSGLCPPLWKESPGDFSGYTVENGTYIINPWVFSEKMGMYKILLNKTAIYFAKFAPENEQNLLWGLPLQHGWQYSSGRLADPSQRTDCGHKPDDLCVSVDSWWADLNYFLSVIPFLAAVDSGILGISSDQVRLSPPPKDQTRFCYDVSGCHSSFSEMMNKWIDFYQYMKLPSSNFEDLLKYLWAAHTTSLKNIVKSFEDRYDFYSKKESEFARKWAIAVEYIGASRIPTTLIRIHKSQKHLPPRILVNTDTAPLISDFTALQNTVLLGLNTLGRVDKTSGSFSLTAWKIAMKTQTSRKLLLELFDILLEISD
;
A
#
# COMPACT_ATOMS: atom_id res chain seq x y z
N MET A 1 25.44 3.64 57.32
CA MET A 1 26.66 3.11 56.66
C MET A 1 26.19 2.32 55.46
N ALA A 2 26.10 2.93 54.28
CA ALA A 2 27.19 3.15 53.32
C ALA A 2 27.39 1.93 52.42
N PHE A 3 27.05 2.08 51.14
CA PHE A 3 27.66 1.54 49.90
C PHE A 3 26.72 1.97 48.73
N LEU A 4 26.80 3.20 48.19
CA LEU A 4 27.70 3.69 47.12
C LEU A 4 27.74 2.73 45.90
N THR A 5 26.99 2.98 44.81
CA THR A 5 27.23 3.88 43.64
C THR A 5 28.22 3.38 42.59
N CYS A 6 27.86 3.67 41.33
CA CYS A 6 28.72 4.06 40.21
C CYS A 6 29.42 2.96 39.42
N TRP A 7 28.88 2.64 38.23
CA TRP A 7 29.67 2.36 37.03
C TRP A 7 29.06 3.12 35.85
N ALA A 8 29.37 4.41 35.79
CA ALA A 8 29.47 5.17 34.55
C ALA A 8 30.95 5.20 34.16
N CYS A 9 31.23 4.96 32.87
CA CYS A 9 32.42 5.28 32.08
C CYS A 9 32.91 4.07 31.25
N VAL A 10 32.49 4.01 29.99
CA VAL A 10 33.45 3.96 28.86
C VAL A 10 32.86 4.82 27.73
N LEU A 11 33.23 6.10 27.71
CA LEU A 11 33.28 6.91 26.50
C LEU A 11 34.69 6.71 25.92
N VAL A 12 34.78 6.00 24.79
CA VAL A 12 35.92 6.10 23.87
C VAL A 12 35.34 6.35 22.49
N GLY A 13 35.76 7.46 21.90
CA GLY A 13 35.20 8.00 20.68
C GLY A 13 35.45 7.11 19.46
N CYS A 14 34.38 6.84 18.73
CA CYS A 14 34.45 6.72 17.28
C CYS A 14 33.73 7.95 16.72
N LEU A 15 34.50 8.95 16.27
CA LEU A 15 34.08 9.80 15.18
C LEU A 15 33.99 8.90 13.94
N SER A 16 32.93 8.09 13.85
CA SER A 16 32.53 7.54 12.58
C SER A 16 32.00 8.72 11.78
N ALA A 17 32.86 9.23 10.91
CA ALA A 17 32.44 10.03 9.77
C ALA A 17 31.27 9.28 9.14
N SER A 18 30.06 9.78 9.36
CA SER A 18 28.91 9.43 8.56
C SER A 18 29.22 9.95 7.16
N PHE A 19 29.91 9.13 6.38
CA PHE A 19 29.71 9.13 4.95
C PHE A 19 28.22 8.84 4.79
N THR A 20 27.42 9.91 4.67
CA THR A 20 26.16 9.87 3.96
C THR A 20 26.51 9.42 2.55
N ARG A 21 26.65 8.10 2.36
CA ARG A 21 26.33 7.50 1.09
C ARG A 21 24.91 7.98 0.88
N ALA A 22 24.72 8.93 -0.05
CA ALA A 22 23.42 9.19 -0.60
C ALA A 22 22.93 7.81 -1.01
N SER A 23 22.06 7.22 -0.18
CA SER A 23 21.47 5.93 -0.49
C SER A 23 20.78 6.17 -1.81
N ASP A 24 21.17 5.44 -2.86
CA ASP A 24 20.53 5.58 -4.15
C ASP A 24 19.08 5.06 -4.00
N LEU A 25 18.17 5.94 -3.55
CA LEU A 25 16.76 5.64 -3.33
C LEU A 25 16.08 5.25 -4.64
N SER A 26 16.72 5.49 -5.79
CA SER A 26 16.20 5.06 -7.09
C SER A 26 16.08 3.54 -7.18
N GLY A 27 16.94 2.79 -6.48
CA GLY A 27 16.85 1.33 -6.38
C GLY A 27 15.69 0.83 -5.52
N LEU A 28 15.02 1.71 -4.77
CA LEU A 28 13.91 1.34 -3.89
C LEU A 28 12.54 1.53 -4.54
N CYS A 29 12.48 2.26 -5.64
CA CYS A 29 11.25 2.59 -6.35
C CYS A 29 10.60 1.34 -6.99
N PRO A 30 9.27 1.36 -7.21
CA PRO A 30 8.57 0.23 -7.86
C PRO A 30 8.99 0.07 -9.33
N PRO A 31 8.63 -1.05 -9.97
CA PRO A 31 8.84 -1.27 -11.40
C PRO A 31 8.27 -0.14 -12.26
N LEU A 32 8.97 0.19 -13.34
CA LEU A 32 8.60 1.22 -14.33
C LEU A 32 8.38 2.63 -13.73
N TRP A 33 8.96 2.92 -12.56
CA TRP A 33 8.80 4.21 -11.89
C TRP A 33 9.32 5.38 -12.72
N LYS A 34 10.44 5.21 -13.44
CA LYS A 34 11.05 6.28 -14.24
C LYS A 34 10.22 6.58 -15.47
N GLU A 35 9.71 5.52 -16.09
CA GLU A 35 8.91 5.50 -17.32
C GLU A 35 7.48 6.02 -17.09
N SER A 36 6.96 5.90 -15.87
CA SER A 36 5.61 6.35 -15.52
C SER A 36 5.52 7.89 -15.42
N PRO A 37 4.38 8.50 -15.82
CA PRO A 37 4.18 9.95 -15.77
C PRO A 37 4.47 10.56 -14.39
N GLY A 38 5.27 11.63 -14.36
CA GLY A 38 5.58 12.37 -13.13
C GLY A 38 4.68 13.57 -12.85
N ASP A 39 3.89 13.96 -13.86
CA ASP A 39 3.02 15.13 -13.89
C ASP A 39 1.83 14.88 -14.85
N PHE A 40 0.86 15.81 -14.85
CA PHE A 40 -0.34 15.70 -15.68
C PHE A 40 -0.07 15.83 -17.19
N SER A 41 1.02 16.46 -17.61
CA SER A 41 1.36 16.63 -19.03
C SER A 41 1.76 15.32 -19.70
N GLY A 42 2.09 14.29 -18.90
CA GLY A 42 2.30 12.93 -19.37
C GLY A 42 1.03 12.16 -19.72
N TYR A 43 -0.17 12.73 -19.56
CA TYR A 43 -1.44 12.10 -19.95
C TYR A 43 -2.09 12.78 -21.13
N THR A 44 -2.97 12.03 -21.80
CA THR A 44 -3.80 12.53 -22.90
C THR A 44 -4.78 13.58 -22.38
N VAL A 45 -5.03 14.62 -23.19
CA VAL A 45 -6.00 15.67 -22.90
C VAL A 45 -7.14 15.64 -23.91
N GLU A 46 -8.37 15.56 -23.43
CA GLU A 46 -9.60 15.64 -24.23
C GLU A 46 -10.44 16.81 -23.73
N ASN A 47 -10.75 17.78 -24.59
CA ASN A 47 -11.56 18.96 -24.26
C ASN A 47 -11.11 19.72 -22.99
N GLY A 48 -9.81 19.73 -22.70
CA GLY A 48 -9.24 20.38 -21.51
C GLY A 48 -9.23 19.52 -20.24
N THR A 49 -9.65 18.26 -20.33
CA THR A 49 -9.64 17.28 -19.23
C THR A 49 -8.52 16.27 -19.46
N TYR A 50 -7.69 16.04 -18.43
CA TYR A 50 -6.70 14.96 -18.42
C TYR A 50 -7.40 13.60 -18.29
N ILE A 51 -7.12 12.69 -19.22
CA ILE A 51 -7.67 11.33 -19.23
C ILE A 51 -6.59 10.37 -18.75
N ILE A 52 -6.87 9.68 -17.65
CA ILE A 52 -5.97 8.67 -17.08
C ILE A 52 -6.65 7.30 -17.16
N ASN A 53 -5.96 6.30 -17.69
CA ASN A 53 -6.43 4.93 -17.74
C ASN A 53 -5.84 4.11 -16.57
N PRO A 54 -6.57 3.90 -15.47
CA PRO A 54 -6.08 3.10 -14.34
C PRO A 54 -5.93 1.61 -14.69
N TRP A 55 -6.39 1.17 -15.86
CA TRP A 55 -6.24 -0.19 -16.35
C TRP A 55 -4.95 -0.38 -17.17
N VAL A 56 -4.09 0.64 -17.23
CA VAL A 56 -2.72 0.60 -17.72
C VAL A 56 -1.78 0.82 -16.55
N PHE A 57 -0.83 -0.09 -16.34
CA PHE A 57 0.06 -0.09 -15.18
C PHE A 57 0.85 1.22 -15.02
N SER A 58 1.48 1.71 -16.08
CA SER A 58 2.30 2.93 -16.04
C SER A 58 1.46 4.19 -15.78
N GLU A 59 0.25 4.27 -16.34
CA GLU A 59 -0.66 5.39 -16.09
C GLU A 59 -1.15 5.39 -14.63
N LYS A 60 -1.55 4.21 -14.11
CA LYS A 60 -1.90 4.08 -12.68
C LYS A 60 -0.71 4.39 -11.77
N MET A 61 0.49 3.93 -12.12
CA MET A 61 1.71 4.25 -11.38
C MET A 61 2.00 5.77 -11.38
N GLY A 62 1.73 6.45 -12.49
CA GLY A 62 1.86 7.90 -12.60
C GLY A 62 0.95 8.66 -11.64
N MET A 63 -0.26 8.13 -11.35
CA MET A 63 -1.15 8.73 -10.33
C MET A 63 -0.47 8.77 -8.96
N TYR A 64 0.17 7.67 -8.55
CA TYR A 64 0.92 7.62 -7.29
C TYR A 64 2.15 8.52 -7.29
N LYS A 65 2.87 8.60 -8.41
CA LYS A 65 4.04 9.47 -8.57
C LYS A 65 3.68 10.95 -8.44
N ILE A 66 2.59 11.37 -9.06
CA ILE A 66 2.05 12.73 -8.91
C ILE A 66 1.65 13.00 -7.47
N LEU A 67 0.93 12.07 -6.81
CA LEU A 67 0.56 12.21 -5.40
C LEU A 67 1.79 12.39 -4.52
N LEU A 68 2.81 11.55 -4.66
CA LEU A 68 4.04 11.63 -3.88
C LEU A 68 4.78 12.95 -4.12
N ASN A 69 4.87 13.40 -5.37
CA ASN A 69 5.50 14.67 -5.74
C ASN A 69 4.76 15.86 -5.12
N LYS A 70 3.43 15.91 -5.26
CA LYS A 70 2.60 17.02 -4.76
C LYS A 70 2.49 17.05 -3.25
N THR A 71 2.64 15.90 -2.59
CA THR A 71 2.60 15.82 -1.12
C THR A 71 3.96 15.97 -0.45
N ALA A 72 5.07 15.96 -1.20
CA ALA A 72 6.42 16.01 -0.66
C ALA A 72 6.67 17.21 0.27
N ILE A 73 6.09 18.37 -0.06
CA ILE A 73 6.22 19.59 0.75
C ILE A 73 5.71 19.42 2.18
N TYR A 74 4.71 18.57 2.41
CA TYR A 74 4.13 18.35 3.74
C TYR A 74 4.93 17.32 4.56
N PHE A 75 5.72 16.48 3.89
CA PHE A 75 6.58 15.46 4.51
C PHE A 75 8.03 15.91 4.66
N ALA A 76 8.44 17.01 4.03
CA ALA A 76 9.80 17.56 4.13
C ALA A 76 10.26 17.84 5.57
N LYS A 77 9.32 18.05 6.51
CA LYS A 77 9.61 18.21 7.94
C LYS A 77 10.00 16.92 8.68
N PHE A 78 9.75 15.75 8.08
CA PHE A 78 10.03 14.46 8.71
C PHE A 78 11.34 13.83 8.22
N ALA A 79 11.70 14.04 6.95
CA ALA A 79 12.97 13.60 6.37
C ALA A 79 13.23 14.28 5.01
N PRO A 80 14.49 14.31 4.54
CA PRO A 80 14.81 14.68 3.17
C PRO A 80 14.27 13.67 2.15
N GLU A 81 14.34 14.03 0.86
CA GLU A 81 14.11 13.12 -0.28
C GLU A 81 12.75 12.40 -0.31
N ASN A 82 11.76 12.91 0.42
CA ASN A 82 10.39 12.40 0.47
C ASN A 82 10.28 10.94 1.00
N GLU A 83 11.32 10.38 1.63
CA GLU A 83 11.37 8.96 2.00
C GLU A 83 10.35 8.58 3.11
N GLN A 84 10.01 9.55 3.97
CA GLN A 84 9.03 9.40 5.06
C GLN A 84 7.59 9.67 4.62
N ASN A 85 7.34 9.89 3.33
CA ASN A 85 5.99 10.07 2.83
C ASN A 85 5.17 8.79 3.02
N LEU A 86 4.08 8.90 3.77
CA LEU A 86 3.28 7.73 4.12
C LEU A 86 2.49 7.17 2.91
N LEU A 87 2.43 7.89 1.79
CA LEU A 87 1.79 7.40 0.58
C LEU A 87 2.64 6.38 -0.18
N TRP A 88 3.91 6.14 0.18
CA TRP A 88 4.79 5.16 -0.48
C TRP A 88 4.25 3.73 -0.43
N GLY A 89 3.43 3.40 0.56
CA GLY A 89 2.77 2.09 0.65
C GLY A 89 1.94 1.75 -0.60
N LEU A 90 1.29 2.74 -1.22
CA LEU A 90 0.40 2.51 -2.36
C LEU A 90 1.16 2.07 -3.64
N PRO A 91 2.14 2.84 -4.15
CA PRO A 91 2.86 2.46 -5.37
C PRO A 91 3.76 1.24 -5.19
N LEU A 92 4.35 1.03 -4.00
CA LEU A 92 5.18 -0.14 -3.76
C LEU A 92 4.33 -1.41 -3.79
N GLN A 93 3.18 -1.41 -3.11
CA GLN A 93 2.25 -2.54 -3.17
C GLN A 93 1.75 -2.79 -4.59
N HIS A 94 1.45 -1.74 -5.35
CA HIS A 94 1.09 -1.87 -6.77
C HIS A 94 2.21 -2.51 -7.60
N GLY A 95 3.47 -2.11 -7.35
CA GLY A 95 4.65 -2.70 -7.95
C GLY A 95 4.83 -4.18 -7.60
N TRP A 96 4.60 -4.59 -6.36
CA TRP A 96 4.61 -6.00 -5.97
C TRP A 96 3.50 -6.80 -6.67
N GLN A 97 2.29 -6.23 -6.79
CA GLN A 97 1.19 -6.88 -7.52
C GLN A 97 1.55 -7.08 -9.00
N TYR A 98 2.20 -6.11 -9.62
CA TYR A 98 2.69 -6.22 -11.00
C TYR A 98 3.75 -7.31 -11.14
N SER A 99 4.86 -7.22 -10.38
CA SER A 99 5.98 -8.15 -10.48
C SER A 99 5.59 -9.60 -10.16
N SER A 100 4.55 -9.81 -9.36
CA SER A 100 4.08 -11.16 -9.00
C SER A 100 2.99 -11.72 -9.91
N GLY A 101 2.60 -10.98 -10.97
CA GLY A 101 1.57 -11.39 -11.92
C GLY A 101 0.14 -11.22 -11.41
N ARG A 102 -0.05 -10.58 -10.26
CA ARG A 102 -1.37 -10.42 -9.63
C ARG A 102 -2.26 -9.41 -10.34
N LEU A 103 -1.71 -8.52 -11.17
CA LEU A 103 -2.51 -7.59 -11.98
C LEU A 103 -2.98 -8.18 -13.33
N ALA A 104 -2.43 -9.32 -13.75
CA ALA A 104 -2.79 -9.97 -15.00
C ALA A 104 -4.17 -10.66 -14.94
N ASP A 105 -4.71 -11.07 -16.09
CA ASP A 105 -5.94 -11.84 -16.18
C ASP A 105 -5.78 -13.25 -15.58
N PRO A 106 -6.37 -13.52 -14.40
CA PRO A 106 -6.24 -14.84 -13.78
C PRO A 106 -7.02 -15.93 -14.51
N SER A 107 -8.01 -15.56 -15.34
CA SER A 107 -8.90 -16.49 -16.04
C SER A 107 -8.27 -17.10 -17.30
N GLN A 108 -7.14 -16.55 -17.77
CA GLN A 108 -6.46 -16.91 -19.01
C GLN A 108 -7.37 -16.80 -20.26
N ARG A 109 -8.39 -15.95 -20.20
CA ARG A 109 -9.30 -15.69 -21.34
C ARG A 109 -8.78 -14.59 -22.25
N THR A 110 -7.88 -13.76 -21.74
CA THR A 110 -7.23 -12.65 -22.43
C THR A 110 -5.73 -12.66 -22.16
N ASP A 111 -4.97 -11.97 -23.00
CA ASP A 111 -3.52 -11.78 -22.81
C ASP A 111 -3.19 -10.58 -21.89
N CYS A 112 -4.18 -9.99 -21.21
CA CYS A 112 -3.99 -8.81 -20.36
C CYS A 112 -3.02 -9.09 -19.20
N GLY A 113 -1.93 -8.34 -19.12
CA GLY A 113 -0.85 -8.52 -18.14
C GLY A 113 0.10 -9.67 -18.49
N HIS A 114 -0.04 -10.25 -19.68
CA HIS A 114 0.86 -11.22 -20.28
C HIS A 114 1.43 -10.67 -21.58
N LYS A 115 2.62 -11.13 -21.99
CA LYS A 115 3.18 -10.67 -23.27
C LYS A 115 2.25 -11.08 -24.43
N PRO A 116 1.97 -10.17 -25.37
CA PRO A 116 2.63 -8.87 -25.59
C PRO A 116 2.05 -7.66 -24.83
N ASP A 117 0.94 -7.80 -24.11
CA ASP A 117 0.23 -6.72 -23.39
C ASP A 117 0.52 -6.75 -21.87
N ASP A 118 1.80 -6.63 -21.52
CA ASP A 118 2.28 -6.78 -20.13
C ASP A 118 1.94 -5.58 -19.23
N LEU A 119 1.49 -4.46 -19.79
CA LEU A 119 1.06 -3.27 -19.03
C LEU A 119 -0.44 -3.26 -18.73
N CYS A 120 -1.24 -4.11 -19.37
CA CYS A 120 -2.66 -4.21 -19.08
C CYS A 120 -2.91 -4.72 -17.66
N VAL A 121 -3.83 -4.06 -16.97
CA VAL A 121 -4.30 -4.43 -15.63
C VAL A 121 -5.71 -4.99 -15.78
N SER A 122 -5.89 -6.26 -15.42
CA SER A 122 -7.13 -6.97 -15.68
C SER A 122 -8.22 -6.65 -14.67
N VAL A 123 -9.42 -6.33 -15.15
CA VAL A 123 -10.64 -6.19 -14.33
C VAL A 123 -11.18 -7.54 -13.83
N ASP A 124 -10.63 -8.68 -14.27
CA ASP A 124 -10.91 -9.99 -13.65
C ASP A 124 -9.98 -10.29 -12.47
N SER A 125 -8.94 -9.47 -12.26
CA SER A 125 -8.06 -9.64 -11.11
C SER A 125 -8.66 -9.02 -9.86
N TRP A 126 -8.85 -9.86 -8.83
CA TRP A 126 -9.24 -9.40 -7.50
C TRP A 126 -8.26 -8.37 -6.94
N TRP A 127 -6.95 -8.58 -7.18
CA TRP A 127 -5.90 -7.69 -6.71
C TRP A 127 -5.95 -6.34 -7.41
N ALA A 128 -6.22 -6.33 -8.72
CA ALA A 128 -6.38 -5.11 -9.50
C ALA A 128 -7.63 -4.32 -9.07
N ASP A 129 -8.75 -5.02 -8.87
CA ASP A 129 -10.03 -4.42 -8.45
C ASP A 129 -9.90 -3.75 -7.08
N LEU A 130 -9.28 -4.40 -6.08
CA LEU A 130 -9.03 -3.75 -4.78
C LEU A 130 -8.04 -2.60 -4.87
N ASN A 131 -6.98 -2.76 -5.66
CA ASN A 131 -6.00 -1.71 -5.86
C ASN A 131 -6.59 -0.48 -6.58
N TYR A 132 -7.64 -0.64 -7.40
CA TYR A 132 -8.39 0.47 -7.96
C TYR A 132 -8.87 1.43 -6.86
N PHE A 133 -9.50 0.91 -5.81
CA PHE A 133 -9.98 1.75 -4.70
C PHE A 133 -8.84 2.36 -3.88
N LEU A 134 -7.67 1.72 -3.84
CA LEU A 134 -6.46 2.25 -3.21
C LEU A 134 -5.59 3.12 -4.14
N SER A 135 -6.00 3.34 -5.39
CA SER A 135 -5.37 4.28 -6.34
C SER A 135 -6.28 5.46 -6.65
N VAL A 136 -7.47 5.16 -7.14
CA VAL A 136 -8.44 6.14 -7.66
C VAL A 136 -9.02 7.02 -6.56
N ILE A 137 -9.52 6.43 -5.48
CA ILE A 137 -10.10 7.20 -4.38
C ILE A 137 -9.09 8.15 -3.75
N PRO A 138 -7.88 7.72 -3.32
CA PRO A 138 -6.89 8.68 -2.79
C PRO A 138 -6.52 9.76 -3.80
N PHE A 139 -6.35 9.42 -5.08
CA PHE A 139 -6.00 10.40 -6.11
C PHE A 139 -7.08 11.47 -6.30
N LEU A 140 -8.34 11.06 -6.48
CA LEU A 140 -9.45 11.99 -6.68
C LEU A 140 -9.78 12.77 -5.39
N ALA A 141 -9.62 12.17 -4.22
CA ALA A 141 -9.70 12.89 -2.95
C ALA A 141 -8.61 13.97 -2.81
N ALA A 142 -7.41 13.73 -3.36
CA ALA A 142 -6.35 14.74 -3.41
C ALA A 142 -6.65 15.87 -4.38
N VAL A 143 -7.29 15.58 -5.52
CA VAL A 143 -7.84 16.60 -6.45
C VAL A 143 -8.82 17.47 -5.70
N ASP A 144 -9.83 16.86 -5.08
CA ASP A 144 -10.91 17.55 -4.35
C ASP A 144 -10.38 18.35 -3.15
N SER A 145 -9.31 17.87 -2.52
CA SER A 145 -8.63 18.57 -1.41
C SER A 145 -7.71 19.72 -1.86
N GLY A 146 -7.60 19.96 -3.17
CA GLY A 146 -6.74 20.98 -3.78
C GLY A 146 -5.24 20.66 -3.74
N ILE A 147 -4.86 19.44 -3.38
CA ILE A 147 -3.44 19.02 -3.26
C ILE A 147 -2.78 18.97 -4.64
N LEU A 148 -3.52 18.54 -5.67
CA LEU A 148 -2.96 18.37 -7.01
C LEU A 148 -2.87 19.67 -7.82
N GLY A 149 -3.55 20.74 -7.37
CA GLY A 149 -3.53 22.06 -8.01
C GLY A 149 -4.29 22.14 -9.34
N ILE A 150 -5.23 21.22 -9.57
CA ILE A 150 -6.15 21.23 -10.71
C ILE A 150 -7.59 21.22 -10.19
N SER A 151 -8.54 21.67 -11.02
CA SER A 151 -9.96 21.61 -10.70
C SER A 151 -10.52 20.19 -10.90
N SER A 152 -11.59 19.86 -10.18
CA SER A 152 -12.20 18.52 -10.16
C SER A 152 -12.76 18.05 -11.52
N ASP A 153 -13.06 18.99 -12.43
CA ASP A 153 -13.52 18.74 -13.81
C ASP A 153 -12.37 18.60 -14.81
N GLN A 154 -11.13 18.89 -14.40
CA GLN A 154 -9.95 18.80 -15.26
C GLN A 154 -9.31 17.41 -15.29
N VAL A 155 -9.87 16.41 -14.59
CA VAL A 155 -9.37 15.04 -14.65
C VAL A 155 -10.52 14.03 -14.64
N ARG A 156 -10.39 13.00 -15.46
CA ARG A 156 -11.34 11.88 -15.56
C ARG A 156 -10.59 10.58 -15.80
N LEU A 157 -11.09 9.51 -15.21
CA LEU A 157 -10.55 8.17 -15.40
C LEU A 157 -11.29 7.41 -16.49
N SER A 158 -10.56 6.61 -17.26
CA SER A 158 -11.14 5.71 -18.24
C SER A 158 -11.78 4.49 -17.56
N PRO A 159 -12.97 4.06 -18.01
CA PRO A 159 -13.61 2.86 -17.49
C PRO A 159 -12.88 1.58 -17.95
N PRO A 160 -13.02 0.47 -17.20
CA PRO A 160 -12.58 -0.83 -17.68
C PRO A 160 -13.41 -1.29 -18.90
N PRO A 161 -12.90 -2.27 -19.67
CA PRO A 161 -13.66 -2.85 -20.79
C PRO A 161 -15.00 -3.48 -20.39
N LYS A 162 -15.13 -3.95 -19.15
CA LYS A 162 -16.34 -4.56 -18.57
C LYS A 162 -16.51 -4.18 -17.10
N ASP A 163 -17.67 -4.50 -16.53
CA ASP A 163 -17.98 -4.25 -15.11
C ASP A 163 -17.93 -2.76 -14.71
N GLN A 164 -18.17 -1.88 -15.67
CA GLN A 164 -18.02 -0.43 -15.53
C GLN A 164 -18.87 0.18 -14.41
N THR A 165 -20.00 -0.44 -14.05
CA THR A 165 -20.88 0.07 -12.99
C THR A 165 -20.35 -0.20 -11.59
N ARG A 166 -19.29 -1.00 -11.43
CA ARG A 166 -18.67 -1.32 -10.14
C ARG A 166 -17.69 -0.25 -9.65
N PHE A 167 -17.35 0.72 -10.50
CA PHE A 167 -16.31 1.72 -10.23
C PHE A 167 -16.84 3.14 -10.45
N CYS A 168 -16.08 4.13 -9.96
CA CYS A 168 -16.32 5.55 -10.18
C CYS A 168 -15.10 6.18 -10.90
N TYR A 169 -15.31 7.26 -11.66
CA TYR A 169 -14.31 7.74 -12.64
C TYR A 169 -13.93 9.22 -12.52
N ASP A 170 -14.63 9.96 -11.68
CA ASP A 170 -14.38 11.38 -11.44
C ASP A 170 -14.74 11.72 -9.99
N VAL A 171 -14.38 12.93 -9.56
CA VAL A 171 -14.58 13.38 -8.18
C VAL A 171 -16.05 13.28 -7.76
N SER A 172 -16.98 13.71 -8.64
CA SER A 172 -18.41 13.74 -8.33
C SER A 172 -18.99 12.32 -8.21
N GLY A 173 -18.71 11.45 -9.17
CA GLY A 173 -19.14 10.06 -9.18
C GLY A 173 -18.59 9.27 -8.00
N CYS A 174 -17.32 9.50 -7.63
CA CYS A 174 -16.71 8.84 -6.48
C CYS A 174 -17.28 9.34 -5.14
N HIS A 175 -17.56 10.64 -5.00
CA HIS A 175 -18.27 11.17 -3.83
C HIS A 175 -19.67 10.58 -3.71
N SER A 176 -20.41 10.47 -4.81
CA SER A 176 -21.76 9.92 -4.82
C SER A 176 -21.78 8.44 -4.45
N SER A 177 -20.87 7.64 -5.01
CA SER A 177 -20.88 6.18 -4.87
C SER A 177 -20.09 5.67 -3.65
N PHE A 178 -19.05 6.39 -3.24
CA PHE A 178 -18.08 5.96 -2.22
C PHE A 178 -17.74 7.08 -1.23
N SER A 179 -18.76 7.84 -0.80
CA SER A 179 -18.63 9.00 0.09
C SER A 179 -17.78 8.76 1.34
N GLU A 180 -17.98 7.62 2.03
CA GLU A 180 -17.22 7.29 3.24
C GLU A 180 -15.71 7.19 2.93
N MET A 181 -15.33 6.58 1.81
CA MET A 181 -13.93 6.40 1.41
C MET A 181 -13.30 7.73 1.00
N MET A 182 -14.00 8.51 0.17
CA MET A 182 -13.57 9.85 -0.27
C MET A 182 -13.32 10.75 0.94
N ASN A 183 -14.28 10.82 1.87
CA ASN A 183 -14.19 11.68 3.05
C ASN A 183 -13.00 11.30 3.95
N LYS A 184 -12.68 10.01 4.12
CA LYS A 184 -11.52 9.62 4.92
C LYS A 184 -10.19 10.03 4.29
N TRP A 185 -10.07 9.96 2.97
CA TRP A 185 -8.89 10.45 2.28
C TRP A 185 -8.81 11.98 2.30
N ILE A 186 -9.94 12.68 2.17
CA ILE A 186 -10.01 14.14 2.33
C ILE A 186 -9.58 14.56 3.74
N ASP A 187 -10.08 13.88 4.79
CA ASP A 187 -9.67 14.11 6.18
C ASP A 187 -8.13 13.98 6.34
N PHE A 188 -7.53 12.94 5.73
CA PHE A 188 -6.08 12.75 5.73
C PHE A 188 -5.34 13.93 5.08
N TYR A 189 -5.76 14.34 3.87
CA TYR A 189 -5.12 15.46 3.17
C TYR A 189 -5.33 16.81 3.87
N GLN A 190 -6.50 17.04 4.45
CA GLN A 190 -6.78 18.25 5.22
C GLN A 190 -5.91 18.31 6.48
N TYR A 191 -5.80 17.22 7.23
CA TYR A 191 -4.95 17.15 8.41
C TYR A 191 -3.47 17.36 8.04
N MET A 192 -3.00 16.74 6.96
CA MET A 192 -1.63 16.88 6.45
C MET A 192 -1.22 18.34 6.17
N LYS A 193 -2.14 19.16 5.65
CA LYS A 193 -1.91 20.59 5.38
C LYS A 193 -1.72 21.43 6.65
N LEU A 194 -2.16 20.95 7.82
CA LEU A 194 -2.07 21.73 9.05
C LEU A 194 -0.60 21.86 9.51
N PRO A 195 -0.15 23.04 9.95
CA PRO A 195 1.19 23.20 10.54
C PRO A 195 1.42 22.29 11.76
N SER A 196 0.36 22.05 12.53
CA SER A 196 0.36 21.20 13.72
C SER A 196 0.31 19.70 13.44
N SER A 197 0.26 19.28 12.16
CA SER A 197 0.21 17.86 11.82
C SER A 197 1.45 17.13 12.31
N ASN A 198 1.25 15.96 12.91
CA ASN A 198 2.34 15.10 13.38
C ASN A 198 2.24 13.72 12.72
N PHE A 199 3.34 12.99 12.75
CA PHE A 199 3.48 11.72 12.05
C PHE A 199 2.53 10.63 12.57
N GLU A 200 2.31 10.55 13.88
CA GLU A 200 1.44 9.55 14.52
C GLU A 200 -0.04 9.74 14.16
N ASP A 201 -0.51 10.98 14.14
CA ASP A 201 -1.87 11.28 13.71
C ASP A 201 -2.02 11.12 12.20
N LEU A 202 -1.02 11.47 11.40
CA LEU A 202 -1.05 11.19 9.95
C LEU A 202 -1.21 9.69 9.67
N LEU A 203 -0.50 8.83 10.41
CA LEU A 203 -0.68 7.38 10.33
C LEU A 203 -2.10 6.95 10.69
N LYS A 204 -2.69 7.55 11.73
CA LYS A 204 -4.08 7.28 12.12
C LYS A 204 -5.05 7.62 10.99
N TYR A 205 -4.92 8.80 10.38
CA TYR A 205 -5.78 9.21 9.28
C TYR A 205 -5.58 8.35 8.03
N LEU A 206 -4.32 8.07 7.67
CA LEU A 206 -3.98 7.20 6.53
C LEU A 206 -4.60 5.82 6.69
N TRP A 207 -4.38 5.15 7.82
CA TRP A 207 -4.87 3.80 8.03
C TRP A 207 -6.39 3.72 8.17
N ALA A 208 -7.03 4.79 8.66
CA ALA A 208 -8.48 4.91 8.62
C ALA A 208 -9.00 5.01 7.18
N ALA A 209 -8.36 5.81 6.32
CA ALA A 209 -8.73 5.92 4.91
C ALA A 209 -8.48 4.62 4.13
N HIS A 210 -7.32 4.01 4.34
CA HIS A 210 -6.93 2.76 3.69
C HIS A 210 -7.88 1.60 4.04
N THR A 211 -8.13 1.35 5.33
CA THR A 211 -9.03 0.24 5.75
C THR A 211 -10.48 0.51 5.34
N THR A 212 -10.95 1.75 5.39
CA THR A 212 -12.27 2.14 4.87
C THR A 212 -12.40 1.89 3.37
N SER A 213 -11.34 2.10 2.59
CA SER A 213 -11.34 1.85 1.14
C SER A 213 -11.49 0.36 0.79
N LEU A 214 -11.15 -0.55 1.71
CA LEU A 214 -11.28 -1.99 1.53
C LEU A 214 -12.55 -2.56 2.18
N LYS A 215 -13.10 -1.84 3.16
CA LYS A 215 -14.34 -2.19 3.86
C LYS A 215 -15.47 -2.36 2.84
N ASN A 216 -16.15 -3.49 2.90
CA ASN A 216 -17.19 -3.94 1.96
C ASN A 216 -16.71 -4.23 0.52
N ILE A 217 -15.69 -3.51 0.00
CA ILE A 217 -15.13 -3.77 -1.35
C ILE A 217 -14.55 -5.19 -1.44
N VAL A 218 -13.83 -5.65 -0.43
CA VAL A 218 -13.33 -7.04 -0.38
C VAL A 218 -14.45 -8.06 -0.62
N LYS A 219 -15.64 -7.79 -0.06
CA LYS A 219 -16.83 -8.64 -0.21
C LYS A 219 -17.53 -8.44 -1.56
N SER A 220 -17.51 -7.23 -2.11
CA SER A 220 -18.17 -6.97 -3.39
C SER A 220 -17.46 -7.63 -4.56
N PHE A 221 -16.20 -8.04 -4.42
CA PHE A 221 -15.38 -8.69 -5.46
C PHE A 221 -15.07 -10.16 -5.19
N GLU A 222 -15.82 -10.85 -4.32
CA GLU A 222 -15.54 -12.27 -4.03
C GLU A 222 -15.75 -13.20 -5.25
N ASP A 223 -16.55 -12.78 -6.23
CA ASP A 223 -16.72 -13.48 -7.50
C ASP A 223 -15.40 -13.69 -8.24
N ARG A 224 -14.43 -12.79 -8.06
CA ARG A 224 -13.11 -12.91 -8.70
C ARG A 224 -12.29 -14.08 -8.18
N TYR A 225 -12.58 -14.60 -6.98
CA TYR A 225 -11.86 -15.74 -6.43
C TYR A 225 -12.04 -17.02 -7.25
N ASP A 226 -13.09 -17.11 -8.07
CA ASP A 226 -13.36 -18.25 -8.94
C ASP A 226 -12.32 -18.39 -10.07
N PHE A 227 -11.57 -17.32 -10.37
CA PHE A 227 -10.51 -17.34 -11.36
C PHE A 227 -9.14 -17.78 -10.81
N TYR A 228 -9.03 -18.00 -9.50
CA TYR A 228 -7.75 -18.32 -8.87
C TYR A 228 -7.73 -19.75 -8.31
N SER A 229 -6.52 -20.27 -8.11
CA SER A 229 -6.32 -21.49 -7.35
C SER A 229 -6.86 -21.31 -5.92
N LYS A 230 -7.26 -22.41 -5.27
CA LYS A 230 -7.73 -22.35 -3.87
C LYS A 230 -6.68 -21.72 -2.95
N LYS A 231 -5.39 -21.95 -3.22
CA LYS A 231 -4.29 -21.42 -2.42
C LYS A 231 -4.15 -19.91 -2.57
N GLU A 232 -4.28 -19.38 -3.79
CA GLU A 232 -4.22 -17.93 -4.02
C GLU A 232 -5.48 -17.23 -3.49
N SER A 233 -6.67 -17.78 -3.72
CA SER A 233 -7.92 -17.21 -3.17
C SER A 233 -7.91 -17.16 -1.64
N GLU A 234 -7.40 -18.21 -0.99
CA GLU A 234 -7.23 -18.19 0.46
C GLU A 234 -6.19 -17.15 0.91
N PHE A 235 -5.08 -17.02 0.19
CA PHE A 235 -4.07 -16.01 0.48
C PHE A 235 -4.63 -14.60 0.35
N ALA A 236 -5.35 -14.28 -0.72
CA ALA A 236 -6.01 -12.99 -0.92
C ALA A 236 -6.95 -12.62 0.25
N ARG A 237 -7.79 -13.58 0.69
CA ARG A 237 -8.67 -13.39 1.85
C ARG A 237 -7.89 -13.13 3.14
N LYS A 238 -6.84 -13.92 3.39
CA LYS A 238 -5.99 -13.77 4.60
C LYS A 238 -5.17 -12.49 4.56
N TRP A 239 -4.76 -12.04 3.38
CA TRP A 239 -4.09 -10.76 3.17
C TRP A 239 -5.02 -9.59 3.53
N ALA A 240 -6.27 -9.59 3.05
CA ALA A 240 -7.24 -8.56 3.42
C ALA A 240 -7.47 -8.49 4.94
N ILE A 241 -7.53 -9.65 5.62
CA ILE A 241 -7.60 -9.71 7.09
C ILE A 241 -6.32 -9.13 7.71
N ALA A 242 -5.14 -9.54 7.24
CA ALA A 242 -3.86 -9.06 7.78
C ALA A 242 -3.72 -7.53 7.67
N VAL A 243 -4.21 -6.93 6.59
CA VAL A 243 -4.24 -5.47 6.41
C VAL A 243 -5.01 -4.75 7.53
N GLU A 244 -6.10 -5.33 8.07
CA GLU A 244 -6.81 -4.76 9.22
C GLU A 244 -5.95 -4.74 10.49
N TYR A 245 -5.14 -5.78 10.72
CA TYR A 245 -4.21 -5.84 11.86
C TYR A 245 -3.07 -4.85 11.68
N ILE A 246 -2.48 -4.80 10.48
CA ILE A 246 -1.41 -3.84 10.13
C ILE A 246 -1.93 -2.40 10.31
N GLY A 247 -3.15 -2.13 9.86
CA GLY A 247 -3.77 -0.81 9.99
C GLY A 247 -4.08 -0.43 11.44
N ALA A 248 -4.57 -1.38 12.24
CA ALA A 248 -4.74 -1.16 13.68
C ALA A 248 -3.41 -0.82 14.37
N SER A 249 -2.32 -1.48 13.95
CA SER A 249 -0.96 -1.26 14.42
C SER A 249 -0.33 0.05 13.95
N ARG A 250 -0.93 0.74 12.96
CA ARG A 250 -0.43 1.97 12.36
C ARG A 250 1.01 1.88 11.87
N ILE A 251 1.36 0.76 11.25
CA ILE A 251 2.72 0.55 10.71
C ILE A 251 3.03 1.66 9.69
N PRO A 252 4.18 2.36 9.77
CA PRO A 252 4.47 3.43 8.82
C PRO A 252 4.80 2.90 7.43
N THR A 253 4.09 3.41 6.44
CA THR A 253 4.14 3.01 5.03
C THR A 253 5.16 3.82 4.23
N THR A 254 6.37 3.94 4.77
CA THR A 254 7.48 4.73 4.19
C THR A 254 8.25 3.94 3.13
N LEU A 255 9.01 4.64 2.28
CA LEU A 255 9.70 4.05 1.13
C LEU A 255 10.55 2.83 1.52
N ILE A 256 11.48 3.03 2.45
CA ILE A 256 12.43 1.99 2.86
C ILE A 256 11.70 0.82 3.53
N ARG A 257 10.76 1.11 4.45
CA ARG A 257 10.09 0.07 5.22
C ARG A 257 9.24 -0.83 4.33
N ILE A 258 8.46 -0.24 3.42
CA ILE A 258 7.62 -1.02 2.52
C ILE A 258 8.45 -1.72 1.45
N HIS A 259 9.51 -1.09 0.94
CA HIS A 259 10.43 -1.75 0.02
C HIS A 259 11.04 -3.01 0.62
N LYS A 260 11.47 -2.97 1.89
CA LYS A 260 11.98 -4.14 2.60
C LYS A 260 10.91 -5.18 2.87
N SER A 261 9.75 -4.77 3.40
CA SER A 261 8.71 -5.71 3.82
C SER A 261 8.09 -6.49 2.65
N GLN A 262 7.90 -5.86 1.49
CA GLN A 262 7.27 -6.52 0.34
C GLN A 262 8.14 -7.64 -0.29
N LYS A 263 9.47 -7.62 -0.10
CA LYS A 263 10.37 -8.69 -0.58
C LYS A 263 10.03 -10.05 0.03
N HIS A 264 9.40 -10.04 1.20
CA HIS A 264 9.03 -11.23 1.95
C HIS A 264 7.61 -11.72 1.66
N LEU A 265 6.87 -11.03 0.80
CA LEU A 265 5.59 -11.52 0.31
C LEU A 265 5.80 -12.60 -0.77
N PRO A 266 4.78 -13.45 -1.04
CA PRO A 266 4.85 -14.43 -2.12
C PRO A 266 5.22 -13.76 -3.47
N PRO A 267 6.35 -14.14 -4.10
CA PRO A 267 6.87 -13.48 -5.29
C PRO A 267 6.07 -13.81 -6.57
N ARG A 268 5.18 -14.79 -6.52
CA ARG A 268 4.28 -15.20 -7.61
C ARG A 268 2.89 -15.55 -7.08
N ILE A 269 1.93 -15.71 -7.99
CA ILE A 269 0.63 -16.33 -7.69
C ILE A 269 0.83 -17.73 -7.12
N LEU A 270 0.10 -18.05 -6.04
CA LEU A 270 0.12 -19.37 -5.42
C LEU A 270 -0.65 -20.39 -6.25
N VAL A 271 -0.10 -21.58 -6.39
CA VAL A 271 -0.71 -22.73 -7.08
C VAL A 271 -1.15 -23.78 -6.06
N ASN A 272 -1.98 -24.74 -6.48
CA ASN A 272 -2.60 -25.71 -5.56
C ASN A 272 -1.59 -26.58 -4.77
N THR A 273 -0.39 -26.79 -5.31
CA THR A 273 0.69 -27.56 -4.67
C THR A 273 1.44 -26.77 -3.60
N ASP A 274 1.30 -25.44 -3.55
CA ASP A 274 2.03 -24.59 -2.62
C ASP A 274 1.53 -24.81 -1.18
N THR A 275 2.45 -25.17 -0.28
CA THR A 275 2.17 -25.35 1.14
C THR A 275 3.32 -24.80 1.97
N ALA A 276 3.13 -23.60 2.54
CA ALA A 276 4.06 -23.04 3.50
C ALA A 276 4.18 -23.96 4.74
N PRO A 277 5.38 -24.10 5.33
CA PRO A 277 6.61 -23.36 5.03
C PRO A 277 7.55 -24.07 4.03
N LEU A 278 7.05 -24.98 3.18
CA LEU A 278 7.87 -25.85 2.34
C LEU A 278 7.71 -25.57 0.83
N ILE A 279 7.45 -24.32 0.44
CA ILE A 279 7.43 -23.92 -0.97
C ILE A 279 8.88 -23.77 -1.44
N SER A 280 9.31 -24.63 -2.37
CA SER A 280 10.73 -24.83 -2.68
C SER A 280 11.38 -23.64 -3.39
N ASP A 281 10.61 -22.85 -4.13
CA ASP A 281 11.08 -21.66 -4.83
C ASP A 281 10.89 -20.36 -4.03
N PHE A 282 10.47 -20.46 -2.77
CA PHE A 282 10.37 -19.33 -1.85
C PHE A 282 11.56 -19.32 -0.90
N THR A 283 12.00 -18.13 -0.49
CA THR A 283 12.99 -18.02 0.60
C THR A 283 12.39 -18.51 1.92
N ALA A 284 13.26 -18.83 2.89
CA ALA A 284 12.82 -19.22 4.22
C ALA A 284 11.91 -18.15 4.87
N LEU A 285 12.25 -16.87 4.68
CA LEU A 285 11.43 -15.79 5.21
C LEU A 285 10.10 -15.63 4.45
N GLN A 286 10.07 -15.76 3.13
CA GLN A 286 8.81 -15.75 2.37
C GLN A 286 7.86 -16.87 2.83
N ASN A 287 8.39 -18.08 3.04
CA ASN A 287 7.64 -19.20 3.61
C ASN A 287 7.12 -18.88 5.03
N THR A 288 7.96 -18.27 5.86
CA THR A 288 7.62 -17.90 7.25
C THR A 288 6.55 -16.82 7.30
N VAL A 289 6.65 -15.78 6.48
CA VAL A 289 5.64 -14.72 6.35
C VAL A 289 4.31 -15.30 5.88
N LEU A 290 4.31 -16.14 4.84
CA LEU A 290 3.09 -16.79 4.37
C LEU A 290 2.45 -17.68 5.46
N LEU A 291 3.25 -18.41 6.23
CA LEU A 291 2.77 -19.17 7.39
C LEU A 291 2.16 -18.27 8.47
N GLY A 292 2.80 -17.13 8.77
CA GLY A 292 2.30 -16.13 9.71
C GLY A 292 0.96 -15.56 9.29
N LEU A 293 0.82 -15.14 8.04
CA LEU A 293 -0.44 -14.65 7.46
C LEU A 293 -1.55 -15.72 7.49
N ASN A 294 -1.19 -16.98 7.18
CA ASN A 294 -2.10 -18.12 7.30
C ASN A 294 -2.59 -18.33 8.73
N THR A 295 -1.69 -18.21 9.70
CA THR A 295 -1.99 -18.39 11.12
C THR A 295 -2.87 -17.27 11.62
N LEU A 296 -2.53 -16.01 11.30
CA LEU A 296 -3.33 -14.84 11.65
C LEU A 296 -4.76 -14.94 11.13
N GLY A 297 -4.92 -15.26 9.83
CA GLY A 297 -6.26 -15.40 9.25
C GLY A 297 -7.07 -16.56 9.84
N ARG A 298 -6.41 -17.65 10.25
CA ARG A 298 -7.08 -18.74 10.99
C ARG A 298 -7.53 -18.29 12.37
N VAL A 299 -6.66 -17.61 13.12
CA VAL A 299 -6.97 -17.09 14.45
C VAL A 299 -8.14 -16.10 14.39
N ASP A 300 -8.11 -15.15 13.43
CA ASP A 300 -9.21 -14.20 13.24
C ASP A 300 -10.54 -14.93 13.01
N LYS A 301 -10.57 -15.83 12.02
CA LYS A 301 -11.76 -16.62 11.68
C LYS A 301 -12.27 -17.45 12.85
N THR A 302 -11.40 -18.21 13.52
CA THR A 302 -11.79 -19.07 14.65
C THR A 302 -12.29 -18.25 15.84
N SER A 303 -11.77 -17.03 16.02
CA SER A 303 -12.23 -16.11 17.07
C SER A 303 -13.50 -15.33 16.72
N GLY A 304 -14.08 -15.51 15.52
CA GLY A 304 -15.17 -14.65 15.04
C GLY A 304 -14.77 -13.18 14.99
N SER A 305 -13.51 -12.89 14.62
CA SER A 305 -12.87 -11.57 14.65
C SER A 305 -12.74 -10.89 16.01
N PHE A 306 -12.95 -11.63 17.11
CA PHE A 306 -12.65 -11.13 18.46
C PHE A 306 -11.16 -10.82 18.63
N SER A 307 -10.27 -11.60 18.01
CA SER A 307 -8.82 -11.34 18.09
C SER A 307 -8.43 -10.02 17.43
N LEU A 308 -9.03 -9.62 16.30
CA LEU A 308 -8.85 -8.29 15.72
C LEU A 308 -9.39 -7.19 16.65
N THR A 309 -10.51 -7.44 17.32
CA THR A 309 -11.08 -6.49 18.30
C THR A 309 -10.13 -6.27 19.46
N ALA A 310 -9.60 -7.34 20.06
CA ALA A 310 -8.60 -7.29 21.12
C ALA A 310 -7.31 -6.59 20.64
N TRP A 311 -6.87 -6.88 19.42
CA TRP A 311 -5.72 -6.23 18.81
C TRP A 311 -5.92 -4.72 18.63
N LYS A 312 -7.08 -4.29 18.10
CA LYS A 312 -7.45 -2.87 17.97
C LYS A 312 -7.46 -2.17 19.32
N ILE A 313 -7.88 -2.83 20.40
CA ILE A 313 -7.83 -2.29 21.76
C ILE A 313 -6.37 -2.14 22.23
N ALA A 314 -5.55 -3.17 22.09
CA ALA A 314 -4.14 -3.14 22.47
C ALA A 314 -3.37 -2.03 21.72
N MET A 315 -3.61 -1.89 20.41
CA MET A 315 -2.94 -0.91 19.56
C MET A 315 -3.42 0.53 19.77
N LYS A 316 -4.42 0.81 20.63
CA LYS A 316 -4.74 2.19 21.06
C LYS A 316 -3.56 2.80 21.81
N THR A 317 -2.77 1.99 22.52
CA THR A 317 -1.62 2.42 23.29
C THR A 317 -0.40 2.62 22.40
N GLN A 318 0.21 3.81 22.46
CA GLN A 318 1.40 4.11 21.65
C GLN A 318 2.59 3.19 21.98
N THR A 319 2.80 2.87 23.26
CA THR A 319 3.85 1.93 23.69
C THR A 319 3.73 0.57 23.02
N SER A 320 2.50 0.02 22.94
CA SER A 320 2.26 -1.26 22.28
C SER A 320 2.57 -1.21 20.78
N ARG A 321 2.24 -0.10 20.10
CA ARG A 321 2.59 0.10 18.69
C ARG A 321 4.10 0.21 18.48
N LYS A 322 4.82 0.92 19.37
CA LYS A 322 6.29 1.04 19.30
C LYS A 322 6.99 -0.29 19.47
N LEU A 323 6.62 -1.08 20.48
CA LEU A 323 7.18 -2.42 20.70
C LEU A 323 6.96 -3.34 19.51
N LEU A 324 5.76 -3.29 18.91
CA LEU A 324 5.47 -4.05 17.71
C LEU A 324 6.32 -3.58 16.52
N LEU A 325 6.48 -2.27 16.35
CA LEU A 325 7.29 -1.71 15.27
C LEU A 325 8.76 -2.10 15.41
N GLU A 326 9.31 -2.09 16.63
CA GLU A 326 10.67 -2.56 16.92
C GLU A 326 10.84 -4.03 16.54
N LEU A 327 9.89 -4.90 16.94
CA LEU A 327 9.91 -6.31 16.55
C LEU A 327 9.82 -6.47 15.02
N PHE A 328 8.96 -5.69 14.37
CA PHE A 328 8.80 -5.70 12.93
C PHE A 328 10.09 -5.30 12.21
N ASP A 329 10.75 -4.23 12.65
CA ASP A 329 11.98 -3.73 12.05
C ASP A 329 13.14 -4.73 12.28
N ILE A 330 13.25 -5.38 13.45
CA ILE A 330 14.21 -6.48 13.70
C ILE A 330 14.02 -7.63 12.71
N LEU A 331 12.76 -8.03 12.45
CA LEU A 331 12.47 -9.11 11.50
C LEU A 331 12.87 -8.75 10.06
N LEU A 332 12.82 -7.47 9.69
CA LEU A 332 13.25 -6.98 8.38
C LEU A 332 14.77 -6.85 8.24
N GLU A 333 15.50 -6.68 9.35
CA GLU A 333 16.96 -6.57 9.34
C GLU A 333 17.67 -7.92 9.32
N ILE A 334 17.12 -8.93 9.99
CA ILE A 334 17.68 -10.29 10.01
C ILE A 334 17.66 -10.96 8.62
N SER A 335 16.90 -10.40 7.68
CA SER A 335 16.62 -10.96 6.37
C SER A 335 17.37 -10.36 5.18
N ASP A 336 18.08 -9.25 5.39
CA ASP A 336 18.96 -8.62 4.40
C ASP A 336 20.37 -9.22 4.44
#